data_AF-A0A7S0NI97-F1
#
_entry.id   AF-A0A7S0NI97-F1
#
_cell.length_a   1.000
_cell.length_b   1.000
_cell.length_c   1.000
_cell.angle_alpha   90.00
_cell.angle_beta   90.00
_cell.angle_gamma   90.00
#
_symmetry.space_group_name_H-M   'P 1'
#
loop_
_entity.id
_entity.type
_entity.pdbx_description
1 polymer ?
#
loop_
_entity_poly.entity_id
_entity_poly.type
_entity_poly.pdbx_seq_one_letter_code
_entity_poly.pdbx_strand_id
1 'polypeptide(L)'
;DHDDDDDDRARPPRVLTLRWCWLLEDPSWWVAFCYLVGSVGFATGALASCFARVVDDRDAYLALEVTPYVVGGVAFLVASCLLVFTSYNARYGEPGRADRRRVARRHAFLGHVGHEWQLRAAVGERGVVGVDAARAPVTDSDRSEMHTLTQAMAEARALWLANDSWTRRRRALELVGSLVMLLGVVLYKVMVFTMLARATLGDERVEWSERKENWLMFYPCVSGSAAFVASSYVLWCAANRSWRPPWFPSSTSTWIAYLSLAGSWCWSFGSARASRGFGARAASWIPGSAPGWPIPFFGFFLGSLLFTAQSLLMVHEIAENEEENARGGRGAADAEVGDVRAGGRNGR
;
A
#
# COMPACT_ATOMS: atom_id res chain seq x y z
N ASP A 1 28.94 -5.76 -34.70
CA ASP A 1 29.22 -5.62 -33.26
C ASP A 1 28.92 -4.22 -32.71
N HIS A 2 27.89 -3.56 -33.24
CA HIS A 2 27.34 -2.31 -32.73
C HIS A 2 25.81 -2.33 -32.95
N ASP A 3 25.10 -1.62 -32.07
CA ASP A 3 23.70 -1.17 -32.19
C ASP A 3 22.56 -1.97 -31.51
N ASP A 4 22.66 -2.30 -30.23
CA ASP A 4 21.47 -2.67 -29.40
C ASP A 4 21.24 -1.77 -28.17
N ASP A 5 22.06 -0.74 -27.92
CA ASP A 5 21.98 0.11 -26.72
C ASP A 5 21.22 1.45 -26.92
N ASP A 6 20.74 1.76 -28.13
CA ASP A 6 20.12 3.07 -28.42
C ASP A 6 18.58 3.10 -28.39
N ASP A 7 17.90 1.97 -28.17
CA ASP A 7 16.44 1.90 -28.27
C ASP A 7 15.67 2.28 -26.98
N ASP A 8 16.38 2.52 -25.87
CA ASP A 8 15.78 2.97 -24.61
C ASP A 8 15.68 4.51 -24.48
N ARG A 9 16.25 5.28 -25.43
CA ARG A 9 16.38 6.75 -25.32
C ARG A 9 15.21 7.57 -25.85
N ALA A 10 14.19 6.95 -26.44
CA ALA A 10 13.07 7.69 -27.06
C ALA A 10 11.68 7.25 -26.58
N ARG A 11 11.54 6.69 -25.36
CA ARG A 11 10.19 6.51 -24.81
C ARG A 11 9.63 7.90 -24.47
N PRO A 12 8.54 8.35 -25.13
CA PRO A 12 7.92 9.62 -24.80
C PRO A 12 7.58 9.64 -23.30
N PRO A 13 7.58 10.82 -22.65
CA PRO A 13 7.19 10.92 -21.26
C PRO A 13 5.86 10.18 -21.09
N ARG A 14 5.88 9.08 -20.32
CA ARG A 14 4.69 8.29 -20.07
C ARG A 14 3.69 9.22 -19.40
N VAL A 15 2.72 9.70 -20.18
CA VAL A 15 1.58 10.42 -19.63
C VAL A 15 0.96 9.47 -18.61
N LEU A 16 0.93 9.88 -17.34
CA LEU A 16 0.30 9.14 -16.25
C LEU A 16 -1.18 8.99 -16.58
N THR A 17 -1.51 7.89 -17.25
CA THR A 17 -2.88 7.51 -17.55
C THR A 17 -3.33 6.65 -16.39
N LEU A 18 -4.12 7.23 -15.48
CA LEU A 18 -4.74 6.49 -14.40
C LEU A 18 -5.58 5.36 -15.01
N ARG A 19 -5.28 4.14 -14.59
CA ARG A 19 -5.99 2.94 -15.02
C ARG A 19 -6.92 2.48 -13.91
N TRP A 20 -8.08 1.99 -14.31
CA TRP A 20 -9.09 1.45 -13.41
C TRP A 20 -9.44 0.03 -13.84
N CYS A 21 -9.60 -0.86 -12.88
CA CYS A 21 -10.08 -2.22 -13.10
C CYS A 21 -11.09 -2.59 -12.02
N TRP A 22 -11.97 -3.55 -12.34
CA TRP A 22 -12.88 -4.16 -11.39
C TRP A 22 -12.42 -5.60 -11.15
N LEU A 23 -11.85 -5.87 -9.97
CA LEU A 23 -11.36 -7.19 -9.57
C LEU A 23 -12.04 -7.60 -8.27
N LEU A 24 -13.32 -7.93 -8.37
CA LEU A 24 -14.16 -8.24 -7.21
C LEU A 24 -13.70 -9.49 -6.44
N GLU A 25 -12.91 -10.36 -7.07
CA GLU A 25 -12.34 -11.57 -6.46
C GLU A 25 -11.00 -11.31 -5.75
N ASP A 26 -10.32 -10.18 -6.01
CA ASP A 26 -9.03 -9.87 -5.41
C ASP A 26 -9.20 -9.07 -4.09
N PRO A 27 -8.79 -9.62 -2.94
CA PRO A 27 -8.82 -8.90 -1.66
C PRO A 27 -8.03 -7.57 -1.69
N SER A 28 -6.96 -7.50 -2.47
CA SER A 28 -6.11 -6.30 -2.59
C SER A 28 -6.86 -5.14 -3.24
N TRP A 29 -7.74 -5.45 -4.21
CA TRP A 29 -8.61 -4.48 -4.84
C TRP A 29 -9.63 -3.92 -3.82
N TRP A 30 -10.23 -4.78 -3.00
CA TRP A 30 -11.13 -4.33 -1.93
C TRP A 30 -10.44 -3.45 -0.88
N VAL A 31 -9.19 -3.76 -0.51
CA VAL A 31 -8.38 -2.88 0.36
C VAL A 31 -8.26 -1.49 -0.26
N ALA A 32 -7.83 -1.41 -1.53
CA ALA A 32 -7.64 -0.14 -2.22
C ALA A 32 -8.96 0.64 -2.37
N PHE A 33 -10.04 -0.05 -2.76
CA PHE A 33 -11.36 0.55 -2.93
C PHE A 33 -11.95 1.05 -1.60
N CYS A 34 -11.86 0.27 -0.52
CA CYS A 34 -12.36 0.68 0.78
C CYS A 34 -11.53 1.84 1.38
N TYR A 35 -10.21 1.90 1.15
CA TYR A 35 -9.41 3.07 1.49
C TYR A 35 -9.78 4.30 0.66
N LEU A 36 -10.12 4.13 -0.62
CA LEU A 36 -10.61 5.22 -1.47
C LEU A 36 -11.93 5.79 -0.95
N VAL A 37 -12.93 4.93 -0.70
CA VAL A 37 -14.21 5.36 -0.11
C VAL A 37 -14.00 6.00 1.26
N GLY A 38 -13.13 5.40 2.07
CA GLY A 38 -12.75 5.90 3.39
C GLY A 38 -12.21 7.33 3.36
N SER A 39 -11.20 7.54 2.52
CA SER A 39 -10.52 8.83 2.36
C SER A 39 -11.42 9.90 1.75
N VAL A 40 -12.29 9.58 0.78
CA VAL A 40 -13.28 10.53 0.24
C VAL A 40 -14.29 10.95 1.32
N GLY A 41 -14.77 10.00 2.13
CA GLY A 41 -15.68 10.30 3.25
C GLY A 41 -15.02 11.24 4.27
N PHE A 42 -13.78 10.97 4.64
CA PHE A 42 -13.01 11.83 5.55
C PHE A 42 -12.71 13.21 4.95
N ALA A 43 -12.37 13.30 3.67
CA ALA A 43 -12.17 14.58 2.99
C ALA A 43 -13.45 15.41 3.00
N THR A 44 -14.60 14.78 2.72
CA THR A 44 -15.89 15.46 2.71
C THR A 44 -16.24 15.99 4.11
N GLY A 45 -16.13 15.16 5.15
CA GLY A 45 -16.39 15.59 6.52
C GLY A 45 -15.43 16.68 7.00
N ALA A 46 -14.14 16.56 6.68
CA ALA A 46 -13.14 17.56 7.05
C ALA A 46 -13.37 18.90 6.35
N LEU A 47 -13.72 18.89 5.06
CA LEU A 47 -14.09 20.09 4.34
C LEU A 47 -15.33 20.75 4.95
N ALA A 48 -16.36 19.96 5.27
CA ALA A 48 -17.58 20.45 5.89
C ALA A 48 -17.30 21.14 7.25
N SER A 49 -16.42 20.54 8.07
CA SER A 49 -16.01 21.10 9.38
C SER A 49 -15.29 22.46 9.29
N CYS A 50 -14.87 22.87 8.09
CA CYS A 50 -14.25 24.18 7.88
C CYS A 50 -15.26 25.33 7.84
N PHE A 51 -16.56 25.05 7.69
CA PHE A 51 -17.60 26.07 7.53
C PHE A 51 -18.42 26.24 8.82
N ALA A 52 -18.52 27.48 9.32
CA ALA A 52 -19.26 27.79 10.54
C ALA A 52 -20.74 27.37 10.45
N ARG A 53 -21.37 27.61 9.30
CA ARG A 53 -22.77 27.20 9.06
C ARG A 53 -23.02 25.71 9.24
N VAL A 54 -22.05 24.86 8.93
CA VAL A 54 -22.17 23.41 9.10
C VAL A 54 -22.01 23.04 10.58
N VAL A 55 -21.08 23.68 11.29
CA VAL A 55 -20.80 23.39 12.70
C VAL A 55 -21.91 23.91 13.62
N ASP A 56 -22.53 25.04 13.26
CA ASP A 56 -23.56 25.69 14.07
C ASP A 56 -24.96 25.07 13.90
N ASP A 57 -25.25 24.47 12.75
CA ASP A 57 -26.51 23.77 12.48
C ASP A 57 -26.36 22.27 12.75
N ARG A 58 -27.14 21.75 13.71
CA ARG A 58 -27.10 20.35 14.13
C ARG A 58 -27.36 19.37 12.98
N ASP A 59 -28.32 19.68 12.11
CA ASP A 59 -28.70 18.76 11.03
C ASP A 59 -27.62 18.76 9.94
N ALA A 60 -27.08 19.94 9.61
CA ALA A 60 -25.94 20.06 8.71
C ALA A 60 -24.68 19.38 9.27
N TYR A 61 -24.38 19.55 10.56
CA TYR A 61 -23.28 18.90 11.25
C TYR A 61 -23.38 17.38 11.16
N LEU A 62 -24.56 16.83 11.47
CA LEU A 62 -24.78 15.38 11.40
C LEU A 62 -24.67 14.87 9.95
N ALA A 63 -25.28 15.55 8.99
CA ALA A 63 -25.38 15.09 7.61
C ALA A 63 -24.07 15.27 6.80
N LEU A 64 -23.40 16.41 6.97
CA LEU A 64 -22.25 16.80 6.12
C LEU A 64 -20.90 16.54 6.77
N GLU A 65 -20.81 16.52 8.10
CA GLU A 65 -19.56 16.25 8.80
C GLU A 65 -19.53 14.83 9.37
N VAL A 66 -20.43 14.54 10.30
CA VAL A 66 -20.39 13.29 11.08
C VAL A 66 -20.68 12.06 10.22
N THR A 67 -21.71 12.10 9.37
CA THR A 67 -22.09 10.95 8.54
C THR A 67 -20.96 10.55 7.57
N PRO A 68 -20.33 11.47 6.82
CA PRO A 68 -19.15 11.15 6.01
C PRO A 68 -17.98 10.59 6.83
N TYR A 69 -17.71 11.11 8.03
CA TYR A 69 -16.69 10.53 8.92
C TYR A 69 -17.04 9.11 9.37
N VAL A 70 -18.31 8.81 9.65
CA VAL A 70 -18.77 7.48 10.04
C VAL A 70 -18.65 6.51 8.87
N VAL A 71 -19.20 6.85 7.70
CA VAL A 71 -19.16 6.02 6.49
C VAL A 71 -17.72 5.78 6.06
N GLY A 72 -16.94 6.85 5.91
CA GLY A 72 -15.54 6.76 5.56
C GLY A 72 -14.77 5.97 6.62
N GLY A 73 -15.12 6.17 7.88
CA GLY A 73 -14.59 5.42 9.00
C GLY A 73 -14.80 3.91 8.90
N VAL A 74 -16.03 3.47 8.67
CA VAL A 74 -16.37 2.05 8.55
C VAL A 74 -15.64 1.43 7.36
N ALA A 75 -15.62 2.11 6.21
CA ALA A 75 -14.89 1.65 5.03
C ALA A 75 -13.39 1.49 5.32
N PHE A 76 -12.77 2.46 5.98
CA PHE A 76 -11.35 2.42 6.35
C PHE A 76 -11.04 1.29 7.34
N LEU A 77 -11.96 0.98 8.27
CA LEU A 77 -11.83 -0.17 9.18
C LEU A 77 -11.86 -1.49 8.42
N VAL A 78 -12.80 -1.65 7.48
CA VAL A 78 -12.85 -2.84 6.62
C VAL A 78 -11.55 -2.96 5.83
N ALA A 79 -11.05 -1.87 5.24
CA ALA A 79 -9.79 -1.85 4.51
C ALA A 79 -8.60 -2.27 5.38
N SER A 80 -8.49 -1.77 6.61
CA SER A 80 -7.39 -2.15 7.52
C SER A 80 -7.48 -3.59 8.01
N CYS A 81 -8.68 -4.10 8.28
CA CYS A 81 -8.88 -5.52 8.60
C CYS A 81 -8.48 -6.42 7.41
N LEU A 82 -8.90 -6.06 6.20
CA LEU A 82 -8.52 -6.77 4.98
C LEU A 82 -7.01 -6.66 4.73
N LEU A 83 -6.38 -5.51 4.97
CA LEU A 83 -4.93 -5.33 4.84
C LEU A 83 -4.15 -6.22 5.81
N VAL A 84 -4.61 -6.35 7.06
CA VAL A 84 -4.02 -7.30 8.02
C VAL A 84 -4.18 -8.73 7.52
N PHE A 85 -5.37 -9.10 7.04
CA PHE A 85 -5.65 -10.42 6.49
C PHE A 85 -4.76 -10.75 5.28
N THR A 86 -4.65 -9.84 4.31
CA THR A 86 -3.81 -10.04 3.12
C THR A 86 -2.33 -10.06 3.47
N SER A 87 -1.88 -9.22 4.40
CA SER A 87 -0.48 -9.22 4.89
C SER A 87 -0.14 -10.52 5.63
N TYR A 88 -1.08 -11.02 6.44
CA TYR A 88 -0.94 -12.30 7.13
C TYR A 88 -0.86 -13.45 6.12
N ASN A 89 -1.80 -13.52 5.18
CA ASN A 89 -1.80 -14.57 4.15
C ASN A 89 -0.59 -14.46 3.22
N ALA A 90 -0.09 -13.27 2.91
CA ALA A 90 1.14 -13.09 2.14
C ALA A 90 2.38 -13.56 2.91
N ARG A 91 2.38 -13.46 4.25
CA ARG A 91 3.46 -14.01 5.10
C ARG A 91 3.53 -15.52 5.02
N TYR A 92 2.37 -16.18 5.02
CA TYR A 92 2.24 -17.65 4.95
C TYR A 92 2.05 -18.19 3.53
N GLY A 93 1.90 -17.30 2.54
CA GLY A 93 1.65 -17.60 1.14
C GLY A 93 2.87 -17.43 0.22
N GLU A 94 2.77 -18.04 -0.96
CA GLU A 94 3.80 -18.03 -1.98
C GLU A 94 4.02 -16.61 -2.56
N PRO A 95 5.26 -16.17 -2.89
CA PRO A 95 5.47 -14.90 -3.59
C PRO A 95 4.73 -14.86 -4.94
N GLY A 96 4.20 -13.70 -5.35
CA GLY A 96 3.44 -13.53 -6.59
C GLY A 96 4.22 -13.93 -7.85
N ARG A 97 3.53 -14.49 -8.86
CA ARG A 97 4.13 -15.05 -10.08
C ARG A 97 5.01 -14.07 -10.89
N ALA A 98 4.69 -12.78 -10.88
CA ALA A 98 5.43 -11.74 -11.61
C ALA A 98 6.85 -11.53 -11.07
N ASP A 99 7.01 -11.52 -9.74
CA ASP A 99 8.34 -11.45 -9.09
C ASP A 99 9.15 -12.72 -9.35
N ARG A 100 8.50 -13.89 -9.50
CA ARG A 100 9.18 -15.17 -9.79
C ARG A 100 9.93 -15.15 -11.13
N ARG A 101 9.31 -14.62 -12.19
CA ARG A 101 9.91 -14.58 -13.54
C ARG A 101 10.97 -13.50 -13.67
N ARG A 102 10.71 -12.31 -13.12
CA ARG A 102 11.64 -11.18 -13.23
C ARG A 102 12.94 -11.44 -12.46
N VAL A 103 12.86 -12.05 -11.28
CA VAL A 103 14.02 -12.39 -10.44
C VAL A 103 14.80 -13.57 -11.02
N ALA A 104 14.13 -14.61 -11.53
CA ALA A 104 14.79 -15.74 -12.20
C ALA A 104 15.60 -15.31 -13.43
N ARG A 105 15.08 -14.35 -14.22
CA ARG A 105 15.80 -13.76 -15.36
C ARG A 105 16.96 -12.86 -14.93
N ARG A 106 16.76 -12.01 -13.91
CA ARG A 106 17.74 -10.98 -13.52
C ARG A 106 18.97 -11.54 -12.82
N HIS A 107 18.83 -12.66 -12.10
CA HIS A 107 19.94 -13.27 -11.36
C HIS A 107 20.61 -14.43 -12.11
N ALA A 108 20.36 -14.58 -13.40
CA ALA A 108 20.96 -15.63 -14.23
C ALA A 108 20.85 -17.05 -13.62
N PHE A 109 19.78 -17.32 -12.86
CA PHE A 109 19.57 -18.65 -12.25
C PHE A 109 19.15 -19.70 -13.29
N LEU A 110 18.89 -19.30 -14.54
CA LEU A 110 18.49 -20.19 -15.62
C LEU A 110 19.43 -19.97 -16.79
N GLY A 111 20.40 -20.86 -16.92
CA GLY A 111 21.17 -21.01 -18.14
C GLY A 111 20.59 -22.14 -18.98
N HIS A 112 20.51 -21.95 -20.29
CA HIS A 112 20.18 -23.03 -21.21
C HIS A 112 21.49 -23.58 -21.77
N VAL A 113 21.79 -24.85 -21.49
CA VAL A 113 22.92 -25.57 -22.10
C VAL A 113 22.34 -26.84 -22.71
N GLY A 114 22.15 -26.86 -24.04
CA GLY A 114 21.47 -27.95 -24.74
C GLY A 114 19.96 -27.96 -24.50
N HIS A 115 19.35 -29.13 -24.25
CA HIS A 115 17.91 -29.31 -23.99
C HIS A 115 17.52 -29.21 -22.50
N GLU A 116 18.48 -28.93 -21.60
CA GLU A 116 18.26 -28.94 -20.15
C GLU A 116 18.40 -27.53 -19.55
N TRP A 117 17.67 -27.28 -18.46
CA TRP A 117 17.73 -26.06 -17.68
C TRP A 117 18.73 -26.22 -16.53
N GLN A 118 19.78 -25.42 -16.49
CA GLN A 118 20.76 -25.46 -15.41
C GLN A 118 20.58 -24.29 -14.45
N LEU A 119 20.50 -24.62 -13.15
CA LEU A 119 20.56 -23.63 -12.08
C LEU A 119 22.00 -23.14 -11.93
N ARG A 120 22.34 -21.97 -12.48
CA ARG A 120 23.64 -21.36 -12.22
C ARG A 120 23.60 -20.70 -10.85
N ALA A 121 24.44 -21.18 -9.93
CA ALA A 121 24.75 -20.43 -8.72
C ALA A 121 25.31 -19.06 -9.15
N ALA A 122 24.73 -17.98 -8.66
CA ALA A 122 25.19 -16.63 -8.98
C ALA A 122 26.59 -16.42 -8.37
N VAL A 123 27.63 -16.62 -9.17
CA VAL A 123 29.03 -16.46 -8.74
C VAL A 123 29.35 -14.97 -8.65
N GLY A 124 29.68 -14.47 -7.45
CA GLY A 124 30.52 -13.28 -7.31
C GLY A 124 30.08 -12.16 -6.36
N GLU A 125 28.85 -12.14 -5.84
CA GLU A 125 28.45 -11.14 -4.84
C GLU A 125 28.58 -11.67 -3.42
N ARG A 126 29.42 -11.02 -2.59
CA ARG A 126 29.49 -11.30 -1.15
C ARG A 126 28.10 -11.08 -0.54
N GLY A 127 27.42 -12.18 -0.21
CA GLY A 127 26.12 -12.18 0.45
C GLY A 127 25.01 -12.98 -0.25
N VAL A 128 25.24 -13.61 -1.40
CA VAL A 128 24.22 -14.41 -2.08
C VAL A 128 24.74 -15.80 -2.46
N VAL A 129 23.99 -16.82 -2.04
CA VAL A 129 23.99 -18.25 -2.41
C VAL A 129 25.35 -18.87 -2.76
N GLY A 130 25.88 -19.66 -1.83
CA GLY A 130 26.93 -20.66 -2.11
C GLY A 130 28.13 -20.63 -1.17
N VAL A 131 28.32 -19.58 -0.38
CA VAL A 131 29.47 -19.51 0.54
C VAL A 131 29.20 -20.22 1.88
N ASP A 132 27.93 -20.21 2.35
CA ASP A 132 27.54 -20.81 3.65
C ASP A 132 26.31 -21.75 3.57
N ALA A 133 25.93 -22.22 2.39
CA ALA A 133 24.88 -23.23 2.30
C ALA A 133 25.42 -24.58 2.80
N ALA A 134 24.79 -25.16 3.84
CA ALA A 134 25.22 -26.42 4.46
C ALA A 134 25.30 -27.60 3.48
N ARG A 135 24.67 -27.49 2.30
CA ARG A 135 24.89 -28.35 1.13
C ARG A 135 24.89 -27.48 -0.13
N ALA A 136 26.05 -27.32 -0.75
CA ALA A 136 26.13 -27.02 -2.18
C ALA A 136 26.03 -28.35 -2.93
N PRO A 137 25.32 -28.46 -4.07
CA PRO A 137 25.37 -29.65 -4.89
C PRO A 137 26.79 -29.85 -5.41
N VAL A 138 27.41 -30.95 -5.02
CA VAL A 138 28.84 -31.24 -5.26
C VAL A 138 29.04 -31.98 -6.58
N THR A 139 27.98 -32.58 -7.13
CA THR A 139 28.06 -33.45 -8.31
C THR A 139 27.00 -33.10 -9.37
N ASP A 140 27.31 -33.33 -10.65
CA ASP A 140 26.36 -33.12 -11.76
C ASP A 140 25.15 -34.07 -11.68
N SER A 141 25.26 -35.20 -10.98
CA SER A 141 24.13 -36.09 -10.68
C SER A 141 23.10 -35.49 -9.72
N ASP A 142 23.52 -34.57 -8.83
CA ASP A 142 22.59 -33.83 -7.96
C ASP A 142 21.86 -32.72 -8.73
N ARG A 143 22.44 -32.23 -9.85
CA ARG A 143 21.80 -31.25 -10.74
C ARG A 143 20.74 -31.87 -11.65
N SER A 144 20.92 -33.14 -12.01
CA SER A 144 20.05 -33.83 -12.97
C SER A 144 18.66 -34.20 -12.43
N GLU A 145 18.43 -34.17 -11.12
CA GLU A 145 17.11 -34.54 -10.55
C GLU A 145 16.04 -33.44 -10.69
N MET A 146 16.39 -32.22 -11.08
CA MET A 146 15.42 -31.14 -11.33
C MET A 146 14.83 -31.26 -12.74
N HIS A 147 14.16 -32.38 -13.03
CA HIS A 147 13.67 -32.71 -14.38
C HIS A 147 12.56 -31.79 -14.92
N THR A 148 12.09 -30.81 -14.14
CA THR A 148 11.17 -29.79 -14.66
C THR A 148 11.65 -28.39 -14.26
N LEU A 149 11.58 -27.44 -15.21
CA LEU A 149 11.78 -26.01 -14.97
C LEU A 149 10.99 -25.54 -13.74
N THR A 150 9.80 -26.09 -13.53
CA THR A 150 8.92 -25.79 -12.41
C THR A 150 9.53 -26.18 -11.06
N GLN A 151 10.20 -27.35 -10.95
CA GLN A 151 10.92 -27.76 -9.74
C GLN A 151 12.16 -26.89 -9.52
N ALA A 152 12.95 -26.62 -10.57
CA ALA A 152 14.13 -25.76 -10.49
C ALA A 152 13.79 -24.34 -10.00
N MET A 153 12.71 -23.75 -10.51
CA MET A 153 12.20 -22.48 -10.03
C MET A 153 11.67 -22.54 -8.60
N ALA A 154 11.12 -23.68 -8.16
CA ALA A 154 10.65 -23.87 -6.79
C ALA A 154 11.79 -23.97 -5.77
N GLU A 155 12.90 -24.63 -6.12
CA GLU A 155 14.08 -24.75 -5.24
C GLU A 155 14.91 -23.47 -5.18
N ALA A 156 15.17 -22.81 -6.30
CA ALA A 156 15.79 -21.48 -6.31
C ALA A 156 14.99 -20.48 -5.46
N ARG A 157 13.66 -20.60 -5.47
CA ARG A 157 12.74 -19.84 -4.62
C ARG A 157 12.90 -20.20 -3.14
N ALA A 158 12.96 -21.49 -2.79
CA ALA A 158 13.13 -21.91 -1.40
C ALA A 158 14.45 -21.39 -0.83
N LEU A 159 15.53 -21.51 -1.60
CA LEU A 159 16.86 -21.03 -1.23
C LEU A 159 16.93 -19.49 -1.12
N TRP A 160 16.24 -18.75 -1.99
CA TRP A 160 16.20 -17.30 -1.90
C TRP A 160 15.37 -16.81 -0.72
N LEU A 161 14.18 -17.37 -0.47
CA LEU A 161 13.39 -17.03 0.73
C LEU A 161 14.14 -17.37 2.02
N ALA A 162 14.94 -18.45 1.99
CA ALA A 162 15.80 -18.82 3.09
C ALA A 162 16.99 -17.86 3.26
N ASN A 163 17.53 -17.24 2.20
CA ASN A 163 18.76 -16.44 2.28
C ASN A 163 18.56 -14.92 2.21
N ASP A 164 17.49 -14.42 1.62
CA ASP A 164 17.21 -12.99 1.59
C ASP A 164 16.56 -12.53 2.90
N SER A 165 17.43 -12.11 3.82
CA SER A 165 17.01 -11.53 5.10
C SER A 165 16.04 -10.36 4.93
N TRP A 166 16.11 -9.63 3.80
CA TRP A 166 15.25 -8.49 3.55
C TRP A 166 13.82 -8.90 3.24
N THR A 167 13.57 -9.92 2.42
CA THR A 167 12.20 -10.36 2.15
C THR A 167 11.49 -10.93 3.37
N ARG A 168 12.20 -11.66 4.23
CA ARG A 168 11.64 -12.09 5.53
C ARG A 168 11.29 -10.89 6.42
N ARG A 169 12.16 -9.88 6.46
CA ARG A 169 11.88 -8.61 7.16
C ARG A 169 10.72 -7.86 6.54
N ARG A 170 10.66 -7.75 5.22
CA ARG A 170 9.59 -7.06 4.47
C ARG A 170 8.21 -7.61 4.84
N ARG A 171 8.01 -8.92 4.80
CA ARG A 171 6.72 -9.55 5.17
C ARG A 171 6.36 -9.28 6.63
N ALA A 172 7.34 -9.32 7.53
CA ALA A 172 7.11 -8.97 8.94
C ALA A 172 6.76 -7.49 9.11
N LEU A 173 7.41 -6.59 8.38
CA LEU A 173 7.13 -5.16 8.38
C LEU A 173 5.75 -4.86 7.78
N GLU A 174 5.34 -5.53 6.71
CA GLU A 174 3.99 -5.39 6.14
C GLU A 174 2.92 -5.78 7.17
N LEU A 175 3.09 -6.92 7.85
CA LEU A 175 2.18 -7.33 8.91
C LEU A 175 2.18 -6.38 10.11
N VAL A 176 3.36 -6.02 10.64
CA VAL A 176 3.47 -5.09 11.77
C VAL A 176 2.89 -3.72 11.41
N GLY A 177 3.22 -3.21 10.23
CA GLY A 177 2.65 -1.97 9.69
C GLY A 177 1.13 -2.03 9.63
N SER A 178 0.56 -3.09 9.06
CA SER A 178 -0.90 -3.27 8.98
C SER A 178 -1.58 -3.37 10.36
N LEU A 179 -0.96 -4.02 11.34
CA LEU A 179 -1.48 -4.10 12.71
C LEU A 179 -1.45 -2.75 13.43
N VAL A 180 -0.37 -1.99 13.27
CA VAL A 180 -0.26 -0.63 13.80
C VAL A 180 -1.26 0.31 13.12
N MET A 181 -1.49 0.15 11.81
CA MET A 181 -2.54 0.88 11.08
C MET A 181 -3.90 0.58 11.70
N LEU A 182 -4.25 -0.70 11.87
CA LEU A 182 -5.52 -1.12 12.45
C LEU A 182 -5.72 -0.56 13.87
N LEU A 183 -4.68 -0.58 14.71
CA LEU A 183 -4.73 0.06 16.04
C LEU A 183 -5.06 1.55 15.93
N GLY A 184 -4.41 2.27 15.01
CA GLY A 184 -4.71 3.68 14.74
C GLY A 184 -6.15 3.91 14.33
N VAL A 185 -6.70 3.05 13.44
CA VAL A 185 -8.10 3.12 13.02
C VAL A 185 -9.05 2.90 14.18
N VAL A 186 -8.81 1.89 15.02
CA VAL A 186 -9.67 1.60 16.19
C VAL A 186 -9.68 2.78 17.16
N LEU A 187 -8.53 3.40 17.44
CA LEU A 187 -8.46 4.59 18.28
C LEU A 187 -9.24 5.76 17.67
N TYR A 188 -9.10 5.98 16.36
CA TYR A 188 -9.85 7.03 15.67
C TYR A 188 -11.36 6.78 15.66
N LYS A 189 -11.80 5.51 15.69
CA LYS A 189 -13.22 5.15 15.80
C LYS A 189 -13.84 5.60 17.11
N VAL A 190 -13.07 5.57 18.21
CA VAL A 190 -13.55 6.10 19.49
C VAL A 190 -13.97 7.56 19.32
N MET A 191 -13.15 8.37 18.65
CA MET A 191 -13.48 9.78 18.35
C MET A 191 -14.73 9.89 17.45
N VAL A 192 -14.76 9.20 16.32
CA VAL A 192 -15.87 9.31 15.34
C VAL A 192 -17.21 8.87 15.94
N PHE A 193 -17.25 7.77 16.70
CA PHE A 193 -18.48 7.33 17.35
C PHE A 193 -18.88 8.23 18.51
N THR A 194 -17.91 8.88 19.18
CA THR A 194 -18.21 9.91 20.18
C THR A 194 -18.84 11.15 19.53
N MET A 195 -18.33 11.59 18.37
CA MET A 195 -18.96 12.65 17.58
C MET A 195 -20.38 12.28 17.16
N LEU A 196 -20.60 11.05 16.69
CA LEU A 196 -21.93 10.55 16.34
C LEU A 196 -22.87 10.50 17.54
N ALA A 197 -22.40 9.99 18.68
CA ALA A 197 -23.18 9.95 19.92
C ALA A 197 -23.58 11.37 20.36
N ARG A 198 -22.65 12.33 20.28
CA ARG A 198 -22.91 13.75 20.58
C ARG A 198 -23.96 14.35 19.65
N ALA A 199 -23.82 14.15 18.35
CA ALA A 199 -24.75 14.70 17.35
C ALA A 199 -26.17 14.11 17.49
N THR A 200 -26.28 12.83 17.82
CA THR A 200 -27.56 12.10 17.88
C THR A 200 -28.26 12.22 19.24
N LEU A 201 -27.52 12.09 20.34
CA LEU A 201 -28.10 12.10 21.69
C LEU A 201 -28.30 13.52 22.24
N GLY A 202 -27.59 14.50 21.69
CA GLY A 202 -27.62 15.89 22.16
C GLY A 202 -26.99 16.06 23.55
N ASP A 203 -26.90 17.31 24.00
CA ASP A 203 -26.30 17.66 25.29
C ASP A 203 -27.22 17.32 26.49
N GLU A 204 -28.52 17.13 26.27
CA GLU A 204 -29.49 16.83 27.33
C GLU A 204 -29.34 15.43 27.93
N ARG A 205 -28.87 14.46 27.14
CA ARG A 205 -28.73 13.05 27.57
C ARG A 205 -27.36 12.72 28.13
N VAL A 206 -26.33 13.43 27.70
CA VAL A 206 -24.94 13.19 28.08
C VAL A 206 -24.27 14.52 28.37
N GLU A 207 -23.96 14.77 29.65
CA GLU A 207 -23.17 15.93 30.03
C GLU A 207 -21.73 15.77 29.53
N TRP A 208 -21.37 16.58 28.52
CA TRP A 208 -20.03 16.61 27.94
C TRP A 208 -19.12 17.55 28.73
N SER A 209 -18.32 16.97 29.63
CA SER A 209 -17.25 17.71 30.28
C SER A 209 -15.98 17.74 29.41
N GLU A 210 -15.16 18.77 29.56
CA GLU A 210 -13.86 18.88 28.87
C GLU A 210 -12.98 17.64 29.10
N ARG A 211 -13.06 17.04 30.30
CA ARG A 211 -12.36 15.78 30.60
C ARG A 211 -12.85 14.63 29.72
N LYS A 212 -14.17 14.45 29.55
CA LYS A 212 -14.73 13.38 28.68
C LYS A 212 -14.33 13.62 27.23
N GLU A 213 -14.41 14.86 26.76
CA GLU A 213 -13.98 15.24 25.42
C GLU A 213 -12.49 14.92 25.18
N ASN A 214 -11.63 15.22 26.15
CA ASN A 214 -10.21 14.90 26.02
C ASN A 214 -9.96 13.38 25.95
N TRP A 215 -10.63 12.59 26.79
CA TRP A 215 -10.45 11.14 26.84
C TRP A 215 -11.08 10.38 25.67
N LEU A 216 -12.18 10.87 25.11
CA LEU A 216 -12.93 10.17 24.08
C LEU A 216 -12.65 10.70 22.66
N MET A 217 -12.25 11.97 22.53
CA MET A 217 -11.97 12.57 21.23
C MET A 217 -10.50 12.89 21.06
N PHE A 218 -9.91 13.71 21.94
CA PHE A 218 -8.56 14.24 21.72
C PHE A 218 -7.46 13.17 21.81
N TYR A 219 -7.32 12.46 22.93
CA TYR A 219 -6.23 11.50 23.10
C TYR A 219 -6.31 10.33 22.11
N PRO A 220 -7.48 9.70 21.87
CA PRO A 220 -7.59 8.67 20.85
C PRO A 220 -7.24 9.17 19.45
N CYS A 221 -7.62 10.41 19.10
CA CYS A 221 -7.26 11.01 17.83
C CYS A 221 -5.74 11.19 17.68
N VAL A 222 -5.08 11.80 18.67
CA VAL A 222 -3.62 12.03 18.65
C VAL A 222 -2.84 10.70 18.62
N SER A 223 -3.21 9.75 19.49
CA SER A 223 -2.58 8.43 19.52
C SER A 223 -2.83 7.65 18.23
N GLY A 224 -4.02 7.75 17.65
CA GLY A 224 -4.36 7.15 16.37
C GLY A 224 -3.53 7.73 15.22
N SER A 225 -3.41 9.05 15.15
CA SER A 225 -2.58 9.73 14.15
C SER A 225 -1.09 9.37 14.26
N ALA A 226 -0.56 9.27 15.49
CA ALA A 226 0.81 8.80 15.71
C ALA A 226 1.01 7.36 15.23
N ALA A 227 0.03 6.49 15.45
CA ALA A 227 0.05 5.12 14.92
C ALA A 227 0.02 5.11 13.39
N PHE A 228 -0.74 5.99 12.73
CA PHE A 228 -0.73 6.11 11.27
C PHE A 228 0.63 6.53 10.71
N VAL A 229 1.31 7.49 11.34
CA VAL A 229 2.68 7.88 10.93
C VAL A 229 3.65 6.71 11.10
N ALA A 230 3.62 6.05 12.26
CA ALA A 230 4.49 4.91 12.53
C ALA A 230 4.24 3.76 11.55
N SER A 231 2.97 3.43 11.30
CA SER A 231 2.57 2.40 10.34
C SER A 231 3.01 2.76 8.91
N SER A 232 2.70 3.97 8.45
CA SER A 232 3.09 4.44 7.12
C SER A 232 4.60 4.42 6.93
N TYR A 233 5.38 4.79 7.96
CA TYR A 233 6.84 4.69 7.91
C TYR A 233 7.31 3.23 7.79
N VAL A 234 6.73 2.31 8.57
CA VAL A 234 7.07 0.88 8.51
C VAL A 234 6.74 0.28 7.13
N LEU A 235 5.55 0.57 6.60
CA LEU A 235 5.14 0.13 5.25
C LEU A 235 6.01 0.74 4.16
N TRP A 236 6.40 2.01 4.34
CA TRP A 236 7.33 2.69 3.46
C TRP A 236 8.72 2.02 3.46
N CYS A 237 9.24 1.64 4.63
CA CYS A 237 10.49 0.88 4.74
C CYS A 237 10.38 -0.47 4.03
N ALA A 238 9.24 -1.16 4.19
CA ALA A 238 8.96 -2.43 3.54
C ALA A 238 8.99 -2.32 2.00
N ALA A 239 8.36 -1.27 1.45
CA ALA A 239 8.31 -1.00 0.02
C ALA A 239 9.69 -0.60 -0.57
N ASN A 240 10.43 0.27 0.12
CA ASN A 240 11.69 0.83 -0.40
C ASN A 240 12.93 -0.04 -0.14
N ARG A 241 12.76 -1.13 0.58
CA ARG A 241 13.85 -1.99 1.03
C ARG A 241 14.96 -1.26 1.82
N SER A 242 14.60 -0.17 2.51
CA SER A 242 15.53 0.72 3.18
C SER A 242 14.88 1.33 4.43
N TRP A 243 15.67 1.58 5.48
CA TRP A 243 15.25 2.36 6.64
C TRP A 243 15.43 3.88 6.43
N ARG A 244 16.21 4.25 5.42
CA ARG A 244 16.50 5.66 5.09
C ARG A 244 15.63 6.10 3.93
N PRO A 245 14.81 7.15 4.09
CA PRO A 245 14.02 7.70 3.00
C PRO A 245 14.89 8.30 1.89
N PRO A 246 14.85 7.78 0.65
CA PRO A 246 14.99 8.63 -0.51
C PRO A 246 14.02 9.81 -0.39
N TRP A 247 14.52 11.01 -0.66
CA TRP A 247 13.73 12.23 -0.66
C TRP A 247 12.66 12.24 -1.76
N PHE A 248 12.81 11.38 -2.78
CA PHE A 248 11.92 11.31 -3.92
C PHE A 248 11.52 9.87 -4.27
N PRO A 249 10.22 9.62 -4.50
CA PRO A 249 9.71 8.34 -5.00
C PRO A 249 10.16 8.07 -6.44
N SER A 250 10.47 6.80 -6.74
CA SER A 250 11.03 6.35 -8.03
C SER A 250 10.12 5.37 -8.79
N SER A 251 9.13 4.79 -8.11
CA SER A 251 8.12 3.88 -8.68
C SER A 251 6.74 4.14 -8.10
N THR A 252 5.69 3.60 -8.73
CA THR A 252 4.30 3.69 -8.25
C THR A 252 4.16 3.21 -6.80
N SER A 253 4.76 2.08 -6.43
CA SER A 253 4.73 1.56 -5.05
C SER A 253 5.39 2.52 -4.05
N THR A 254 6.48 3.19 -4.45
CA THR A 254 7.12 4.20 -3.57
C THR A 254 6.31 5.48 -3.45
N TRP A 255 5.59 5.89 -4.52
CA TRP A 255 4.64 7.00 -4.47
C TRP A 255 3.47 6.70 -3.54
N ILE A 256 2.90 5.49 -3.60
CA ILE A 256 1.84 5.03 -2.69
C ILE A 256 2.31 5.15 -1.24
N ALA A 257 3.49 4.63 -0.92
CA ALA A 257 4.04 4.72 0.43
C ALA A 257 4.34 6.16 0.87
N TYR A 258 4.86 6.99 -0.04
CA TYR A 258 5.16 8.40 0.24
C TYR A 258 3.90 9.21 0.53
N LEU A 259 2.86 9.06 -0.28
CA LEU A 259 1.57 9.72 -0.08
C LEU A 259 0.90 9.27 1.22
N SER A 260 0.99 7.98 1.58
CA SER A 260 0.51 7.47 2.87
C SER A 260 1.22 8.15 4.04
N LEU A 261 2.55 8.28 3.97
CA LEU A 261 3.34 8.93 5.01
C LEU A 261 3.01 10.43 5.13
N ALA A 262 2.95 11.14 3.99
CA ALA A 262 2.59 12.56 3.95
C ALA A 262 1.17 12.80 4.47
N GLY A 263 0.21 11.98 4.05
CA GLY A 263 -1.18 12.03 4.55
C GLY A 263 -1.28 11.79 6.05
N SER A 264 -0.50 10.84 6.58
CA SER A 264 -0.44 10.56 8.02
C SER A 264 0.14 11.72 8.83
N TRP A 265 1.13 12.43 8.28
CA TRP A 265 1.67 13.64 8.90
C TRP A 265 0.64 14.76 8.92
N CYS A 266 -0.06 15.01 7.80
CA CYS A 266 -1.19 15.93 7.76
C CYS A 266 -2.21 15.58 8.85
N TRP A 267 -2.63 14.32 8.96
CA TRP A 267 -3.54 13.89 10.03
C TRP A 267 -3.01 14.11 11.45
N SER A 268 -1.71 13.94 11.66
CA SER A 268 -1.08 14.27 12.94
C SER A 268 -1.17 15.76 13.25
N PHE A 269 -0.96 16.63 12.26
CA PHE A 269 -1.20 18.07 12.42
C PHE A 269 -2.68 18.38 12.66
N GLY A 270 -3.60 17.68 12.00
CA GLY A 270 -5.05 17.80 12.21
C GLY A 270 -5.49 17.42 13.62
N SER A 271 -4.80 16.47 14.25
CA SER A 271 -5.05 16.07 15.64
C SER A 271 -4.48 17.04 16.67
N ALA A 272 -3.66 18.01 16.27
CA ALA A 272 -3.10 18.99 17.18
C ALA A 272 -4.19 19.96 17.67
N ARG A 273 -4.17 20.28 18.96
CA ARG A 273 -5.12 21.24 19.54
C ARG A 273 -4.67 22.66 19.20
N ALA A 274 -5.48 23.41 18.44
CA ALA A 274 -5.31 24.86 18.37
C ALA A 274 -5.62 25.49 19.72
N SER A 275 -4.87 26.54 20.06
CA SER A 275 -5.37 27.48 21.06
C SER A 275 -6.63 28.18 20.54
N ARG A 276 -7.61 28.42 21.42
CA ARG A 276 -8.85 29.13 21.06
C ARG A 276 -8.57 30.49 20.40
N GLY A 277 -7.52 31.18 20.85
CA GLY A 277 -7.09 32.47 20.30
C GLY A 277 -6.54 32.39 18.88
N PHE A 278 -5.78 31.33 18.54
CA PHE A 278 -5.32 31.11 17.17
C PHE A 278 -6.52 30.85 16.23
N GLY A 279 -7.43 29.99 16.67
CA GLY A 279 -8.61 29.64 15.90
C GLY A 279 -9.51 30.83 15.57
N ALA A 280 -9.87 31.62 16.59
CA ALA A 280 -10.68 32.83 16.41
C ALA A 280 -10.01 33.85 15.48
N ARG A 281 -8.68 34.01 15.55
CA ARG A 281 -7.92 34.90 14.67
C ARG A 281 -7.87 34.39 13.24
N ALA A 282 -7.72 33.09 13.03
CA ALA A 282 -7.72 32.52 11.69
C ALA A 282 -9.10 32.57 11.04
N ALA A 283 -10.17 32.44 11.83
CA ALA A 283 -11.54 32.54 11.32
C ALA A 283 -11.89 33.96 10.82
N SER A 284 -11.26 35.00 11.36
CA SER A 284 -11.47 36.37 10.88
C SER A 284 -10.86 36.64 9.50
N TRP A 285 -9.94 35.79 9.03
CA TRP A 285 -9.33 35.93 7.70
C TRP A 285 -10.26 35.46 6.58
N ILE A 286 -11.17 34.52 6.86
CA ILE A 286 -12.08 33.93 5.88
C ILE A 286 -13.51 33.99 6.43
N PRO A 287 -14.36 34.93 5.95
CA PRO A 287 -15.74 35.03 6.40
C PRO A 287 -16.50 33.71 6.23
N GLY A 288 -17.20 33.28 7.28
CA GLY A 288 -17.97 32.03 7.29
C GLY A 288 -17.17 30.76 7.62
N SER A 289 -15.87 30.90 7.91
CA SER A 289 -15.05 29.78 8.36
C SER A 289 -15.26 29.48 9.85
N ALA A 290 -15.17 28.20 10.22
CA ALA A 290 -15.29 27.76 11.60
C ALA A 290 -14.09 28.24 12.45
N PRO A 291 -14.25 28.45 13.77
CA PRO A 291 -13.15 28.84 14.66
C PRO A 291 -11.94 27.89 14.64
N GLY A 292 -12.11 26.65 14.19
CA GLY A 292 -11.01 25.69 14.08
C GLY A 292 -10.38 25.56 12.69
N TRP A 293 -10.94 26.19 11.65
CA TRP A 293 -10.86 25.74 10.24
C TRP A 293 -9.48 25.40 9.66
N PRO A 294 -8.35 26.08 9.98
CA PRO A 294 -7.09 25.76 9.33
C PRO A 294 -6.60 24.36 9.71
N ILE A 295 -6.86 23.92 10.93
CA ILE A 295 -6.42 22.61 11.42
C ILE A 295 -7.14 21.44 10.72
N PRO A 296 -8.49 21.38 10.70
CA PRO A 296 -9.17 20.34 9.94
C PRO A 296 -8.90 20.45 8.44
N PHE A 297 -8.68 21.66 7.90
CA PHE A 297 -8.35 21.83 6.47
C PHE A 297 -6.96 21.25 6.12
N PHE A 298 -5.89 21.77 6.72
CA PHE A 298 -4.54 21.31 6.41
C PHE A 298 -4.24 19.92 6.97
N GLY A 299 -4.93 19.55 8.05
CA GLY A 299 -4.72 18.29 8.73
C GLY A 299 -5.54 17.16 8.13
N PHE A 300 -6.85 17.19 8.33
CA PHE A 300 -7.73 16.10 7.93
C PHE A 300 -8.12 16.15 6.46
N PHE A 301 -8.48 17.31 5.91
CA PHE A 301 -8.91 17.42 4.51
C PHE A 301 -7.76 17.15 3.54
N LEU A 302 -6.67 17.93 3.63
CA LEU A 302 -5.50 17.72 2.77
C LEU A 302 -4.90 16.33 2.93
N GLY A 303 -4.79 15.83 4.18
CA GLY A 303 -4.32 14.48 4.43
C GLY A 303 -5.21 13.40 3.80
N SER A 304 -6.53 13.60 3.82
CA SER A 304 -7.48 12.69 3.17
C SER A 304 -7.40 12.75 1.64
N LEU A 305 -7.10 13.90 1.05
CA LEU A 305 -6.80 13.99 -0.39
C LEU A 305 -5.54 13.22 -0.77
N LEU A 306 -4.50 13.27 0.07
CA LEU A 306 -3.28 12.47 -0.13
C LEU A 306 -3.59 10.96 -0.05
N PHE A 307 -4.41 10.53 0.91
CA PHE A 307 -4.88 9.13 0.98
C PHE A 307 -5.78 8.74 -0.19
N THR A 308 -6.57 9.66 -0.73
CA THR A 308 -7.37 9.45 -1.95
C THR A 308 -6.45 9.19 -3.14
N ALA A 309 -5.46 10.05 -3.35
CA ALA A 309 -4.46 9.87 -4.41
C ALA A 309 -3.67 8.57 -4.25
N GLN A 310 -3.28 8.25 -3.01
CA GLN A 310 -2.61 6.99 -2.67
C GLN A 310 -3.47 5.77 -3.00
N SER A 311 -4.76 5.80 -2.67
CA SER A 311 -5.69 4.71 -2.97
C SER A 311 -5.94 4.55 -4.47
N LEU A 312 -6.03 5.66 -5.21
CA LEU A 312 -6.11 5.64 -6.68
C LEU A 312 -4.86 5.03 -7.31
N LEU A 313 -3.67 5.33 -6.79
CA LEU A 313 -2.43 4.71 -7.25
C LEU A 313 -2.38 3.21 -6.93
N MET A 314 -2.93 2.77 -5.80
CA MET A 314 -3.06 1.33 -5.52
C MET A 314 -3.95 0.63 -6.56
N VAL A 315 -5.11 1.21 -6.89
CA VAL A 315 -5.99 0.65 -7.93
C VAL A 315 -5.29 0.61 -9.29
N HIS A 316 -4.54 1.68 -9.62
CA HIS A 316 -3.76 1.74 -10.83
C HIS A 316 -2.65 0.68 -10.89
N GLU A 317 -1.89 0.48 -9.81
CA GLU A 317 -0.84 -0.54 -9.71
C GLU A 317 -1.44 -1.95 -9.87
N ILE A 318 -2.59 -2.21 -9.26
CA ILE A 318 -3.31 -3.48 -9.43
C ILE A 318 -3.73 -3.67 -10.91
N ALA A 319 -4.28 -2.63 -11.54
CA ALA A 319 -4.68 -2.69 -12.95
C ALA A 319 -3.48 -2.93 -13.90
N GLU A 320 -2.35 -2.27 -13.65
CA GLU A 320 -1.12 -2.49 -14.43
C GLU A 320 -0.61 -3.92 -14.29
N ASN A 321 -0.59 -4.45 -13.06
CA ASN A 321 -0.15 -5.83 -12.80
C ASN A 321 -1.03 -6.87 -13.53
N GLU A 322 -2.34 -6.66 -13.57
CA GLU A 322 -3.25 -7.56 -14.29
C GLU A 322 -3.05 -7.51 -15.81
N GLU A 323 -2.84 -6.33 -16.39
CA GLU A 323 -2.52 -6.22 -17.81
C GLU A 323 -1.19 -6.91 -18.16
N GLU A 324 -0.16 -6.74 -17.32
CA GLU A 324 1.12 -7.41 -17.48
C GLU A 324 0.97 -8.93 -17.39
N ASN A 325 0.17 -9.42 -16.44
CA ASN A 325 -0.16 -10.84 -16.32
C ASN A 325 -0.88 -11.38 -17.56
N ALA A 326 -1.87 -10.64 -18.07
CA ALA A 326 -2.61 -11.00 -19.28
C ALA A 326 -1.71 -11.05 -20.54
N ARG A 327 -0.80 -10.08 -20.70
CA ARG A 327 0.19 -10.07 -21.79
C ARG A 327 1.20 -11.21 -21.66
N GLY A 328 1.70 -11.45 -20.45
CA GLY A 328 2.65 -12.52 -20.16
C GLY A 328 2.07 -13.93 -20.31
N GLY A 329 0.76 -14.09 -20.14
CA GLY A 329 0.03 -15.33 -20.45
C GLY A 329 -0.09 -15.59 -21.95
N ARG A 330 -0.43 -14.57 -22.74
CA ARG A 330 -0.51 -14.68 -24.21
C ARG A 330 0.84 -14.99 -24.84
N GLY A 331 1.90 -14.30 -24.43
CA GLY A 331 3.24 -14.55 -24.96
C GLY A 331 3.79 -15.95 -24.63
N ALA A 332 3.35 -16.57 -23.53
CA ALA A 332 3.71 -17.96 -23.21
C ALA A 332 2.93 -18.96 -24.07
N ALA A 333 1.63 -18.72 -24.31
CA ALA A 333 0.82 -19.57 -25.18
C ALA A 333 1.30 -19.50 -26.64
N ASP A 334 1.69 -18.32 -27.13
CA ASP A 334 2.20 -18.15 -28.49
C ASP A 334 3.58 -18.82 -28.69
N ALA A 335 4.43 -18.81 -27.66
CA ALA A 335 5.71 -19.53 -27.69
C ALA A 335 5.53 -21.06 -27.74
N GLU A 336 4.56 -21.58 -26.99
CA GLU A 336 4.24 -23.02 -26.96
C GLU A 336 3.65 -23.50 -28.30
N VAL A 337 2.84 -22.66 -28.97
CA VAL A 337 2.31 -22.94 -30.32
C VAL A 337 3.41 -22.83 -31.40
N GLY A 338 4.39 -21.95 -31.21
CA GLY A 338 5.56 -21.82 -32.08
C GLY A 338 6.45 -23.07 -32.09
N ASP A 339 6.72 -23.63 -30.91
CA ASP A 339 7.56 -24.84 -30.76
C ASP A 339 6.88 -26.09 -31.35
N VAL A 340 5.56 -26.23 -31.21
CA VAL A 340 4.81 -27.35 -31.81
C VAL A 340 4.85 -27.28 -33.35
N ARG A 341 4.89 -26.09 -33.95
CA ARG A 341 5.06 -25.93 -35.42
C ARG A 341 6.50 -26.14 -35.88
N ALA A 342 7.50 -25.82 -35.07
CA ALA A 342 8.90 -26.03 -35.40
C ALA A 342 9.32 -27.52 -35.30
N GLY A 343 8.75 -28.28 -34.34
CA GLY A 343 9.01 -29.71 -34.17
C GLY A 343 8.42 -30.62 -35.25
N GLY A 344 7.49 -30.13 -36.08
CA GLY A 344 6.80 -30.92 -37.11
C GLY A 344 7.50 -31.02 -38.48
N ARG A 345 8.66 -30.38 -38.67
CA ARG A 345 9.27 -30.22 -40.02
C ARG A 345 10.53 -31.04 -40.30
N ASN A 346 11.03 -31.84 -39.35
CA ASN A 346 12.23 -32.68 -39.53
C ASN A 346 11.92 -34.19 -39.64
N GLY A 347 10.75 -34.55 -40.17
CA GLY A 347 10.39 -35.92 -40.48
C GLY A 347 10.15 -36.12 -41.97
N ARG A 348 11.21 -36.08 -42.79
CA ARG A 348 11.28 -36.77 -44.08
C ARG A 348 12.70 -36.86 -44.60
#